data_AF-A0A6L8KXV0-F1
#
_entry.id   AF-A0A6L8KXV0-F1
#
_cell.length_a   1.000
_cell.length_b   1.000
_cell.length_c   1.000
_cell.angle_alpha   90.00
_cell.angle_beta   90.00
_cell.angle_gamma   90.00
#
_symmetry.space_group_name_H-M   'P 1'
#
loop_
_entity.id
_entity.type
_entity.pdbx_description
1 polymer ?
#
loop_
_entity_poly.entity_id
_entity_poly.type
_entity_poly.pdbx_seq_one_letter_code
_entity_poly.pdbx_strand_id
1 'polypeptide(L)'
;MEYSPPPLFKQGASARVKMMVFACISIVLLLVDSHMRILPLVRTAAATVLYPLQMAALLPRDAIYGAGDYFSTLSSLEKQVRELKRQQILNSQALQQAQLQSAENAQLRRLFDARQQLPVKSMLAEVLYDARDFNSRKIILDRGTRNDVALGLPVIDNQGVVGQVTRVFPFTSEVTLLSDKEQAIPVQLLRNGLRSVAYGRGKSGNLELRFTAPNADIQVGDIVVTSGLDGVYPAGLAVARVSQVENSAGGSFGGVICQPLAGITNNTQLLILMSTPEMPARPPEEEPRALRKHNNKMAPIKDVPKEGAEGQPAAAPTGAPGLIPVMPKPAPAAAAPVATAATPGTTPSATPNAAATPAAPAAQAPAANKPKEPAR
;
A
#
# COMPACT_ATOMS: atom_id res chain seq x y z
N MET A 1 -116.88 51.07 74.87
CA MET A 1 -116.13 52.23 74.36
C MET A 1 -114.91 52.38 75.25
N GLU A 2 -113.91 51.54 74.98
CA GLU A 2 -112.76 51.82 74.09
C GLU A 2 -111.66 52.57 74.86
N TYR A 3 -110.70 51.78 75.35
CA TYR A 3 -109.41 52.20 75.87
C TYR A 3 -108.35 51.74 74.87
N SER A 4 -107.51 52.68 74.45
CA SER A 4 -106.44 52.53 73.45
C SER A 4 -105.25 51.70 73.98
N PRO A 5 -104.58 50.87 73.14
CA PRO A 5 -103.26 50.32 73.45
C PRO A 5 -102.12 51.16 72.81
N PRO A 6 -100.89 51.12 73.40
CA PRO A 6 -99.81 52.07 73.13
C PRO A 6 -98.95 51.73 71.90
N PRO A 7 -98.15 52.67 71.36
CA PRO A 7 -97.42 52.50 70.12
C PRO A 7 -96.10 51.74 70.35
N LEU A 8 -95.98 50.57 69.73
CA LEU A 8 -94.71 49.88 69.52
C LEU A 8 -94.38 49.95 68.03
N PHE A 9 -93.09 50.14 67.72
CA PHE A 9 -92.44 50.27 66.41
C PHE A 9 -92.24 51.70 65.89
N LYS A 10 -91.05 52.23 66.21
CA LYS A 10 -90.38 53.29 65.45
C LYS A 10 -90.23 52.82 64.00
N GLN A 11 -90.99 53.42 63.08
CA GLN A 11 -90.79 53.22 61.65
C GLN A 11 -89.43 53.81 61.26
N GLY A 12 -88.44 52.96 60.99
CA GLY A 12 -87.17 53.39 60.41
C GLY A 12 -87.38 54.06 59.05
N ALA A 13 -86.37 54.82 58.60
CA ALA A 13 -86.44 55.62 57.37
C ALA A 13 -87.09 54.86 56.19
N SER A 14 -88.09 55.48 55.57
CA SER A 14 -88.94 54.84 54.57
C SER A 14 -88.10 54.27 53.42
N ALA A 15 -88.54 53.15 52.85
CA ALA A 15 -87.87 52.49 51.72
C ALA A 15 -87.62 53.44 50.54
N ARG A 16 -88.48 54.46 50.36
CA ARG A 16 -88.32 55.51 49.34
C ARG A 16 -87.07 56.36 49.56
N VAL A 17 -86.74 56.68 50.82
CA VAL A 17 -85.55 57.44 51.16
C VAL A 17 -84.29 56.64 50.86
N LYS A 18 -84.26 55.34 51.17
CA LYS A 18 -83.12 54.47 50.81
C LYS A 18 -82.92 54.43 49.30
N MET A 19 -83.99 54.27 48.52
CA MET A 19 -83.91 54.28 47.05
C MET A 19 -83.41 55.62 46.50
N MET A 20 -83.88 56.75 47.05
CA MET A 20 -83.40 58.09 46.67
C MET A 20 -81.92 58.29 47.00
N VAL A 21 -81.47 57.83 48.18
CA VAL A 21 -80.07 57.91 48.59
C VAL A 21 -79.18 57.04 47.69
N PHE A 22 -79.58 55.80 47.40
CA PHE A 22 -78.83 54.95 46.47
C PHE A 22 -78.84 55.48 45.03
N ALA A 23 -79.94 56.09 44.58
CA ALA A 23 -80.01 56.74 43.27
C ALA A 23 -79.07 57.95 43.19
N CYS A 24 -79.05 58.82 44.21
CA CYS A 24 -78.09 59.92 44.29
C CYS A 24 -76.64 59.42 44.34
N ILE A 25 -76.35 58.37 45.12
CA ILE A 25 -75.00 57.77 45.18
C ILE A 25 -74.59 57.22 43.80
N SER A 26 -75.49 56.56 43.09
CA SER A 26 -75.24 56.04 41.74
C SER A 26 -74.96 57.15 40.73
N ILE A 27 -75.75 58.23 40.77
CA ILE A 27 -75.56 59.40 39.90
C ILE A 27 -74.23 60.10 40.19
N VAL A 28 -73.87 60.26 41.47
CA VAL A 28 -72.58 60.84 41.88
C VAL A 28 -71.42 59.96 41.41
N LEU A 29 -71.52 58.64 41.57
CA LEU A 29 -70.50 57.70 41.08
C LEU A 29 -70.30 57.79 39.56
N LEU A 30 -71.39 57.94 38.80
CA LEU A 30 -71.35 58.07 37.35
C LEU A 30 -70.74 59.40 36.90
N LEU A 31 -71.06 60.51 37.58
CA LEU A 31 -70.48 61.82 37.32
C LEU A 31 -68.97 61.86 37.64
N VAL A 32 -68.56 61.29 38.78
CA VAL A 32 -67.14 61.17 39.16
C VAL A 32 -66.37 60.33 38.14
N ASP A 33 -66.97 59.24 37.67
CA ASP A 33 -66.38 58.40 36.63
C ASP A 33 -66.19 59.16 35.30
N SER A 34 -67.20 59.92 34.87
CA SER A 34 -67.13 60.69 33.62
C SER A 34 -66.08 61.82 33.65
N HIS A 35 -65.87 62.45 34.81
CA HIS A 35 -65.07 63.68 34.92
C HIS A 35 -63.60 63.40 35.27
N MET A 36 -63.30 62.25 35.90
CA MET A 36 -61.96 61.96 36.44
C MET A 36 -61.17 60.92 35.64
N ARG A 37 -61.73 60.30 34.58
CA ARG A 37 -61.06 59.24 33.78
C ARG A 37 -60.35 58.22 34.70
N ILE A 38 -60.97 57.84 35.82
CA ILE A 38 -60.36 56.95 36.81
C ILE A 38 -60.42 55.48 36.37
N LEU A 39 -61.48 55.08 35.64
CA LEU A 39 -61.62 53.73 35.10
C LEU A 39 -60.45 53.22 34.24
N PRO A 40 -59.87 53.99 33.30
CA PRO A 40 -58.70 53.52 32.55
C PRO A 40 -57.48 53.30 33.45
N LEU A 41 -57.26 54.15 34.48
CA LEU A 41 -56.15 54.01 35.42
C LEU A 41 -56.32 52.77 36.32
N VAL A 42 -57.53 52.56 36.84
CA VAL A 42 -57.89 51.36 37.63
C VAL A 42 -57.80 50.11 36.77
N ARG A 43 -58.22 50.17 35.51
CA ARG A 43 -58.10 49.06 34.55
C ARG A 43 -56.65 48.75 34.21
N THR A 44 -55.80 49.76 34.00
CA THR A 44 -54.36 49.53 33.79
C THR A 44 -53.69 48.97 35.03
N ALA A 45 -53.99 49.48 36.23
CA ALA A 45 -53.45 48.96 37.48
C ALA A 45 -53.89 47.50 37.71
N ALA A 46 -55.18 47.20 37.50
CA ALA A 46 -55.70 45.85 37.57
C ALA A 46 -55.05 44.94 36.51
N ALA A 47 -54.86 45.42 35.28
CA ALA A 47 -54.20 44.67 34.22
C ALA A 47 -52.71 44.43 34.53
N THR A 48 -51.98 45.39 35.10
CA THR A 48 -50.58 45.22 35.50
C THR A 48 -50.42 44.22 36.64
N VAL A 49 -51.38 44.18 37.58
CA VAL A 49 -51.42 43.21 38.68
C VAL A 49 -51.84 41.82 38.20
N LEU A 50 -52.78 41.72 37.26
CA LEU A 50 -53.20 40.44 36.67
C LEU A 50 -52.25 39.92 35.57
N TYR A 51 -51.42 40.77 34.97
CA TYR A 51 -50.46 40.39 33.93
C TYR A 51 -49.54 39.22 34.32
N PRO A 52 -48.88 39.20 35.49
CA PRO A 52 -48.08 38.05 35.91
C PRO A 52 -48.91 36.77 36.06
N LEU A 53 -50.17 36.88 36.47
CA LEU A 53 -51.08 35.73 36.56
C LEU A 53 -51.44 35.18 35.17
N GLN A 54 -51.63 36.06 34.18
CA GLN A 54 -51.88 35.65 32.79
C GLN A 54 -50.66 34.94 32.18
N MET A 55 -49.45 35.40 32.47
CA MET A 55 -48.20 34.73 32.07
C MET A 55 -48.05 33.36 32.74
N ALA A 56 -48.33 33.27 34.04
CA ALA A 56 -48.33 32.01 34.79
C ALA A 56 -49.36 30.99 34.25
N ALA A 57 -50.49 31.46 33.74
CA ALA A 57 -51.50 30.60 33.12
C ALA A 57 -51.08 30.05 31.74
N LEU A 58 -50.16 30.70 31.03
CA LEU A 58 -49.65 30.26 29.71
C LEU A 58 -48.41 29.36 29.83
N LEU A 59 -47.63 29.49 30.90
CA LEU A 59 -46.45 28.66 31.20
C LEU A 59 -46.65 27.14 31.05
N PRO A 60 -47.74 26.52 31.55
CA PRO A 60 -47.95 25.08 31.40
C PRO A 60 -48.14 24.67 29.95
N ARG A 61 -48.85 25.50 29.17
CA ARG A 61 -49.07 25.28 27.74
C ARG A 61 -47.73 25.28 27.01
N ASP A 62 -46.92 26.31 27.22
CA ASP A 62 -45.64 26.47 26.54
C ASP A 62 -44.62 25.41 26.99
N ALA A 63 -44.67 24.97 28.26
CA ALA A 63 -43.85 23.88 28.77
C ALA A 63 -44.21 22.53 28.13
N ILE A 64 -45.50 22.24 27.90
CA ILE A 64 -45.94 21.01 27.24
C ILE A 64 -45.49 20.99 25.77
N TYR A 65 -45.65 22.11 25.05
CA TYR A 65 -45.17 22.20 23.66
C TYR A 65 -43.63 22.12 23.59
N GLY A 66 -42.92 22.83 24.48
CA GLY A 66 -41.45 22.81 24.53
C GLY A 66 -40.86 21.45 24.88
N ALA A 67 -41.52 20.67 25.75
CA ALA A 67 -41.11 19.30 26.06
C ALA A 67 -41.23 18.39 24.82
N GLY A 68 -42.34 18.47 24.09
CA GLY A 68 -42.55 17.70 22.84
C GLY A 68 -41.51 18.02 21.76
N ASP A 69 -41.21 19.30 21.57
CA ASP A 69 -40.19 19.76 20.62
C ASP A 69 -38.78 19.30 21.04
N TYR A 70 -38.47 19.32 22.34
CA TYR A 70 -37.19 18.83 22.85
C TYR A 70 -37.00 17.33 22.60
N PHE A 71 -38.00 16.50 22.92
CA PHE A 71 -37.91 15.04 22.71
C PHE A 71 -37.87 14.67 21.22
N SER A 72 -38.62 15.37 20.37
CA SER A 72 -38.57 15.14 18.92
C SER A 72 -37.22 15.57 18.34
N THR A 73 -36.66 16.69 18.79
CA THR A 73 -35.33 17.15 18.41
C THR A 73 -34.25 16.16 18.84
N LEU A 74 -34.27 15.69 20.09
CA LEU A 74 -33.32 14.71 20.60
C LEU A 74 -33.37 13.40 19.80
N SER A 75 -34.57 12.89 19.53
CA SER A 75 -34.75 11.70 18.69
C SER A 75 -34.23 11.92 17.26
N SER A 76 -34.47 13.10 16.69
CA SER A 76 -33.96 13.46 15.36
C SER A 76 -32.43 13.56 15.33
N LEU A 77 -31.82 14.11 16.39
CA LEU A 77 -30.38 14.26 16.52
C LEU A 77 -29.69 12.91 16.66
N GLU A 78 -30.25 12.03 17.48
CA GLU A 78 -29.76 10.65 17.59
C GLU A 78 -29.87 9.89 16.25
N LYS A 79 -30.99 10.07 15.53
CA LYS A 79 -31.17 9.47 14.20
C LYS A 79 -30.12 10.00 13.22
N GLN A 80 -29.86 11.31 13.20
CA GLN A 80 -28.83 11.92 12.36
C GLN A 80 -27.43 11.42 12.74
N VAL A 81 -27.09 11.32 14.02
CA VAL A 81 -25.80 10.79 14.47
C VAL A 81 -25.64 9.33 14.07
N ARG A 82 -26.68 8.51 14.21
CA ARG A 82 -26.65 7.11 13.76
C ARG A 82 -26.47 7.00 12.25
N GLU A 83 -27.17 7.84 11.48
CA GLU A 83 -27.06 7.86 10.02
C GLU A 83 -25.69 8.33 9.55
N LEU A 84 -25.16 9.42 10.11
CA LEU A 84 -23.82 9.90 9.80
C LEU A 84 -22.74 8.88 10.15
N LYS A 85 -22.85 8.20 11.30
CA LYS A 85 -21.93 7.09 11.65
C LYS A 85 -22.03 5.93 10.66
N ARG A 86 -23.24 5.57 10.23
CA ARG A 86 -23.47 4.54 9.22
C ARG A 86 -22.81 4.94 7.89
N GLN A 87 -23.02 6.17 7.43
CA GLN A 87 -22.41 6.70 6.22
C GLN A 87 -20.88 6.74 6.31
N GLN A 88 -20.34 7.14 7.46
CA GLN A 88 -18.90 7.12 7.69
C GLN A 88 -18.32 5.71 7.57
N ILE A 89 -18.98 4.69 8.14
CA ILE A 89 -18.56 3.30 8.03
C ILE A 89 -18.59 2.84 6.57
N LEU A 90 -19.70 3.09 5.86
CA LEU A 90 -19.84 2.71 4.45
C LEU A 90 -18.79 3.40 3.57
N ASN A 91 -18.56 4.70 3.78
CA ASN A 91 -17.54 5.46 3.05
C ASN A 91 -16.12 4.95 3.36
N SER A 92 -15.85 4.60 4.62
CA SER A 92 -14.55 4.03 5.00
C SER A 92 -14.30 2.67 4.34
N GLN A 93 -15.33 1.82 4.25
CA GLN A 93 -15.25 0.53 3.56
C GLN A 93 -15.04 0.72 2.05
N ALA A 94 -15.80 1.64 1.43
CA ALA A 94 -15.64 1.96 0.01
C ALA A 94 -14.23 2.50 -0.31
N LEU A 95 -13.68 3.35 0.57
CA LEU A 95 -12.32 3.88 0.44
C LEU A 95 -11.26 2.77 0.57
N GLN A 96 -11.41 1.86 1.53
CA GLN A 96 -10.52 0.70 1.67
C GLN A 96 -10.55 -0.20 0.44
N GLN A 97 -11.74 -0.49 -0.11
CA GLN A 97 -11.89 -1.28 -1.33
C GLN A 97 -11.25 -0.59 -2.53
N ALA A 98 -11.47 0.72 -2.70
CA ALA A 98 -10.85 1.49 -3.78
C ALA A 98 -9.32 1.50 -3.67
N GLN A 99 -8.78 1.63 -2.46
CA GLN A 99 -7.33 1.53 -2.23
C GLN A 99 -6.78 0.15 -2.61
N LEU A 100 -7.44 -0.93 -2.20
CA LEU A 100 -7.04 -2.30 -2.55
C LEU A 100 -7.05 -2.52 -4.07
N GLN A 101 -8.14 -2.13 -4.73
CA GLN A 101 -8.26 -2.22 -6.20
C GLN A 101 -7.20 -1.38 -6.92
N SER A 102 -6.86 -0.20 -6.39
CA SER A 102 -5.83 0.65 -6.97
C SER A 102 -4.42 0.03 -6.86
N ALA A 103 -4.13 -0.61 -5.72
CA ALA A 103 -2.86 -1.29 -5.49
C ALA A 103 -2.71 -2.52 -6.41
N GLU A 104 -3.77 -3.32 -6.53
CA GLU A 104 -3.80 -4.47 -7.43
C GLU A 104 -3.62 -4.05 -8.90
N ASN A 105 -4.33 -3.02 -9.36
CA ASN A 105 -4.17 -2.52 -10.72
C ASN A 105 -2.74 -2.00 -10.96
N ALA A 106 -2.13 -1.33 -10.00
CA ALA A 106 -0.75 -0.88 -10.12
C ALA A 106 0.22 -2.07 -10.22
N GLN A 107 0.01 -3.14 -9.45
CA GLN A 107 0.81 -4.36 -9.54
C GLN A 107 0.64 -5.06 -10.89
N LEU A 108 -0.60 -5.26 -11.35
CA LEU A 108 -0.90 -5.88 -12.65
C LEU A 108 -0.25 -5.12 -13.80
N ARG A 109 -0.26 -3.78 -13.75
CA ARG A 109 0.45 -2.94 -14.73
C ARG A 109 1.95 -3.20 -14.72
N ARG A 110 2.60 -3.24 -13.55
CA ARG A 110 4.04 -3.56 -13.43
C ARG A 110 4.36 -4.95 -13.98
N LEU A 111 3.51 -5.95 -13.73
CA LEU A 111 3.69 -7.29 -14.27
C LEU A 111 3.50 -7.33 -15.79
N PHE A 112 2.54 -6.58 -16.32
CA PHE A 112 2.31 -6.47 -17.75
C PHE A 112 3.50 -5.78 -18.45
N ASP A 113 4.02 -4.70 -17.87
CA ASP A 113 5.20 -4.00 -18.39
C ASP A 113 6.44 -4.90 -18.33
N ALA A 114 6.64 -5.61 -17.21
CA ALA A 114 7.71 -6.60 -17.08
C ALA A 114 7.61 -7.65 -18.20
N ARG A 115 6.42 -8.25 -18.38
CA ARG A 115 6.17 -9.23 -19.44
C ARG A 115 6.55 -8.72 -20.84
N GLN A 116 6.33 -7.45 -21.16
CA GLN A 116 6.69 -6.90 -22.47
C GLN A 116 8.20 -6.78 -22.69
N GLN A 117 8.98 -6.59 -21.62
CA GLN A 117 10.43 -6.46 -21.70
C GLN A 117 11.15 -7.81 -21.79
N LEU A 118 10.46 -8.91 -21.45
CA LEU A 118 11.05 -10.24 -21.50
C LEU A 118 11.04 -10.81 -22.92
N PRO A 119 12.16 -11.41 -23.39
CA PRO A 119 12.25 -12.02 -24.71
C PRO A 119 11.57 -13.41 -24.79
N VAL A 120 10.96 -13.88 -23.70
CA VAL A 120 10.41 -15.24 -23.57
C VAL A 120 8.91 -15.17 -23.31
N LYS A 121 8.14 -16.11 -23.89
CA LYS A 121 6.71 -16.25 -23.60
C LYS A 121 6.51 -16.46 -22.08
N SER A 122 5.66 -15.65 -21.46
CA SER A 122 5.34 -15.78 -20.04
C SER A 122 3.84 -15.89 -19.80
N MET A 123 3.45 -16.57 -18.74
CA MET A 123 2.06 -16.73 -18.31
C MET A 123 1.85 -16.11 -16.94
N LEU A 124 0.75 -15.36 -16.78
CA LEU A 124 0.34 -14.83 -15.48
C LEU A 124 -0.28 -15.95 -14.64
N ALA A 125 0.15 -16.05 -13.39
CA ALA A 125 -0.36 -16.99 -12.40
C ALA A 125 -0.62 -16.28 -11.07
N GLU A 126 -1.61 -16.75 -10.33
CA GLU A 126 -1.96 -16.26 -9.00
C GLU A 126 -1.50 -17.24 -7.92
N VAL A 127 -0.95 -16.71 -6.83
CA VAL A 127 -0.57 -17.47 -5.64
C VAL A 127 -1.83 -17.79 -4.83
N LEU A 128 -2.20 -19.07 -4.77
CA LEU A 128 -3.35 -19.52 -4.01
C LEU A 128 -3.06 -19.56 -2.50
N TYR A 129 -1.93 -20.17 -2.13
CA TYR A 129 -1.48 -20.25 -0.74
C TYR A 129 0.01 -20.62 -0.63
N ASP A 130 0.59 -20.30 0.52
CA ASP A 130 1.92 -20.72 0.94
C ASP A 130 1.84 -22.09 1.63
N ALA A 131 2.59 -23.07 1.12
CA ALA A 131 2.70 -24.39 1.72
C ALA A 131 3.65 -24.31 2.92
N ARG A 132 3.04 -24.17 4.11
CA ARG A 132 3.73 -23.97 5.39
C ARG A 132 4.43 -25.25 5.89
N ASP A 133 5.57 -25.57 5.30
CA ASP A 133 6.50 -26.56 5.86
C ASP A 133 7.59 -25.86 6.70
N PHE A 134 8.00 -26.49 7.81
CA PHE A 134 9.04 -25.92 8.66
C PHE A 134 10.44 -25.89 7.99
N ASN A 135 10.65 -26.77 7.03
CA ASN A 135 11.95 -27.01 6.40
C ASN A 135 11.94 -26.72 4.89
N SER A 136 10.76 -26.47 4.31
CA SER A 136 10.59 -26.23 2.88
C SER A 136 9.74 -24.96 2.68
N ARG A 137 10.13 -24.12 1.73
CA ARG A 137 9.42 -22.88 1.39
C ARG A 137 8.85 -23.00 -0.01
N LYS A 138 7.55 -23.26 -0.10
CA LYS A 138 6.89 -23.52 -1.37
C LYS A 138 5.57 -22.81 -1.46
N ILE A 139 5.18 -22.44 -2.68
CA ILE A 139 3.90 -21.81 -2.95
C ILE A 139 3.11 -22.61 -3.97
N ILE A 140 1.79 -22.53 -3.91
CA ILE A 140 0.90 -23.15 -4.88
C ILE A 140 0.30 -22.08 -5.78
N LEU A 141 0.37 -22.31 -7.09
CA LEU A 141 -0.17 -21.43 -8.13
C LEU A 141 -1.44 -22.00 -8.77
N ASP A 142 -2.28 -21.13 -9.32
CA ASP A 142 -3.54 -21.43 -10.04
C ASP A 142 -3.35 -21.98 -11.47
N ARG A 143 -2.11 -22.27 -11.88
CA ARG A 143 -1.77 -22.79 -13.22
C ARG A 143 -1.16 -24.16 -13.12
N GLY A 144 -1.58 -25.06 -14.01
CA GLY A 144 -1.13 -26.45 -14.07
C GLY A 144 -0.82 -26.92 -15.49
N THR A 145 -0.78 -28.23 -15.70
CA THR A 145 -0.47 -28.82 -17.03
C THR A 145 -1.48 -28.44 -18.10
N ARG A 146 -2.74 -28.14 -17.74
CA ARG A 146 -3.75 -27.61 -18.70
C ARG A 146 -3.40 -26.23 -19.25
N ASN A 147 -2.48 -25.52 -18.62
CA ASN A 147 -1.99 -24.22 -19.03
C ASN A 147 -0.55 -24.30 -19.57
N ASP A 148 -0.13 -25.48 -20.04
CA ASP A 148 1.23 -25.75 -20.53
C ASP A 148 2.35 -25.51 -19.50
N VAL A 149 2.02 -25.49 -18.21
CA VAL A 149 3.04 -25.41 -17.15
C VAL A 149 3.78 -26.75 -17.09
N ALA A 150 5.11 -26.68 -17.19
CA ALA A 150 6.00 -27.83 -17.09
C ALA A 150 6.87 -27.76 -15.83
N LEU A 151 7.42 -28.91 -15.45
CA LEU A 151 8.41 -29.00 -14.38
C LEU A 151 9.66 -28.21 -14.77
N GLY A 152 10.24 -27.52 -13.79
CA GLY A 152 11.47 -26.78 -13.94
C GLY A 152 11.31 -25.35 -14.45
N LEU A 153 10.12 -24.90 -14.86
CA LEU A 153 9.93 -23.54 -15.36
C LEU A 153 10.25 -22.48 -14.29
N PRO A 154 10.92 -21.36 -14.65
CA PRO A 154 11.16 -20.25 -13.74
C PRO A 154 9.88 -19.50 -13.41
N VAL A 155 9.77 -19.04 -12.17
CA VAL A 155 8.72 -18.14 -11.73
C VAL A 155 9.36 -16.83 -11.28
N ILE A 156 8.85 -15.72 -11.81
CA ILE A 156 9.36 -14.37 -11.58
C ILE A 156 8.25 -13.41 -11.15
N ASP A 157 8.65 -12.30 -10.55
CA ASP A 157 7.85 -11.11 -10.31
C ASP A 157 8.46 -9.91 -11.06
N ASN A 158 7.83 -8.74 -10.98
CA ASN A 158 8.32 -7.48 -11.56
C ASN A 158 9.72 -7.07 -11.04
N GLN A 159 10.14 -7.51 -9.86
CA GLN A 159 11.47 -7.19 -9.30
C GLN A 159 12.54 -8.22 -9.67
N GLY A 160 12.18 -9.45 -10.02
CA GLY A 160 13.16 -10.53 -10.19
C GLY A 160 12.59 -11.94 -10.03
N VAL A 161 13.50 -12.91 -9.98
CA VAL A 161 13.17 -14.34 -9.82
C VAL A 161 12.58 -14.60 -8.45
N VAL A 162 11.56 -15.44 -8.37
CA VAL A 162 10.89 -15.86 -7.11
C VAL A 162 11.19 -17.33 -6.80
N GLY A 163 11.25 -18.19 -7.82
CA GLY A 163 11.49 -19.61 -7.63
C GLY A 163 11.36 -20.44 -8.89
N GLN A 164 11.15 -21.74 -8.71
CA GLN A 164 11.04 -22.72 -9.78
C GLN A 164 9.87 -23.67 -9.57
N VAL A 165 9.17 -24.02 -10.64
CA VAL A 165 8.12 -25.04 -10.59
C VAL A 165 8.74 -26.41 -10.32
N THR A 166 8.42 -27.02 -9.19
CA THR A 166 8.95 -28.33 -8.77
C THR A 166 7.94 -29.46 -8.86
N ARG A 167 6.64 -29.15 -8.84
CA ARG A 167 5.57 -30.12 -9.16
C ARG A 167 4.47 -29.47 -9.96
N VAL A 168 3.82 -30.23 -10.83
CA VAL A 168 2.68 -29.75 -11.62
C VAL A 168 1.54 -30.74 -11.51
N PHE A 169 0.34 -30.20 -11.26
CA PHE A 169 -0.93 -30.90 -11.28
C PHE A 169 -1.79 -30.37 -12.44
N PRO A 170 -2.95 -30.99 -12.77
CA PRO A 170 -3.77 -30.53 -13.89
C PRO A 170 -4.24 -29.06 -13.80
N PHE A 171 -4.52 -28.58 -12.59
CA PHE A 171 -5.09 -27.25 -12.34
C PHE A 171 -4.20 -26.35 -11.48
N THR A 172 -3.16 -26.89 -10.86
CA THR A 172 -2.29 -26.15 -9.94
C THR A 172 -0.84 -26.58 -10.14
N SER A 173 0.11 -25.78 -9.63
CA SER A 173 1.52 -26.14 -9.60
C SER A 173 2.16 -25.74 -8.27
N GLU A 174 3.17 -26.49 -7.86
CA GLU A 174 3.99 -26.24 -6.67
C GLU A 174 5.30 -25.60 -7.13
N VAL A 175 5.64 -24.47 -6.51
CA VAL A 175 6.85 -23.71 -6.81
C VAL A 175 7.70 -23.66 -5.56
N THR A 176 8.94 -24.12 -5.67
CA THR A 176 9.94 -23.96 -4.62
C THR A 176 10.56 -22.57 -4.72
N LEU A 177 10.53 -21.84 -3.61
CA LEU A 177 11.06 -20.48 -3.54
C LEU A 177 12.60 -20.50 -3.54
N LEU A 178 13.21 -19.45 -4.10
CA LEU A 178 14.66 -19.23 -4.06
C LEU A 178 15.25 -19.20 -2.65
N SER A 179 14.45 -18.83 -1.65
CA SER A 179 14.86 -18.81 -0.24
C SER A 179 14.97 -20.21 0.38
N ASP A 180 14.52 -21.25 -0.32
CA ASP A 180 14.58 -22.63 0.13
C ASP A 180 16.01 -23.19 0.10
N LYS A 181 16.34 -24.08 1.05
CA LYS A 181 17.69 -24.66 1.18
C LYS A 181 18.07 -25.60 0.02
N GLU A 182 17.08 -26.20 -0.62
CA GLU A 182 17.25 -27.19 -1.70
C GLU A 182 17.23 -26.51 -3.07
N GLN A 183 16.89 -25.22 -3.13
CA GLN A 183 16.88 -24.45 -4.35
C GLN A 183 18.27 -23.85 -4.63
N ALA A 184 18.77 -24.12 -5.83
CA ALA A 184 20.02 -23.57 -6.35
C ALA A 184 19.77 -22.91 -7.71
N ILE A 185 20.35 -21.73 -7.93
CA ILE A 185 20.20 -20.98 -9.19
C ILE A 185 21.58 -20.53 -9.68
N PRO A 186 21.96 -20.85 -10.93
CA PRO A 186 23.18 -20.34 -11.55
C PRO A 186 23.10 -18.83 -11.80
N VAL A 187 23.96 -18.08 -11.14
CA VAL A 187 23.94 -16.62 -11.15
C VAL A 187 25.27 -16.03 -11.61
N GLN A 188 25.24 -14.76 -11.95
CA GLN A 188 26.41 -13.94 -12.22
C GLN A 188 26.24 -12.54 -11.63
N LEU A 189 27.34 -11.91 -11.24
CA LEU A 189 27.34 -10.52 -10.83
C LEU A 189 27.16 -9.61 -12.05
N LEU A 190 26.29 -8.61 -11.93
CA LEU A 190 26.05 -7.66 -13.00
C LEU A 190 27.28 -6.78 -13.30
N ARG A 191 28.10 -6.47 -12.28
CA ARG A 191 29.23 -5.53 -12.39
C ARG A 191 30.40 -6.11 -13.20
N ASN A 192 30.83 -7.32 -12.86
CA ASN A 192 32.07 -7.93 -13.38
C ASN A 192 31.82 -9.26 -14.10
N GLY A 193 30.57 -9.73 -14.21
CA GLY A 193 30.24 -10.99 -14.88
C GLY A 193 30.72 -12.24 -14.14
N LEU A 194 31.16 -12.12 -12.88
CA LEU A 194 31.61 -13.25 -12.09
C LEU A 194 30.46 -14.24 -11.88
N ARG A 195 30.66 -15.50 -12.28
CA ARG A 195 29.66 -16.57 -12.14
C ARG A 195 29.77 -17.27 -10.79
N SER A 196 28.63 -17.64 -10.25
CA SER A 196 28.48 -18.33 -8.96
C SER A 196 27.14 -19.08 -8.93
N VAL A 197 26.86 -19.78 -7.84
CA VAL A 197 25.56 -20.44 -7.62
C VAL A 197 24.95 -19.91 -6.34
N ALA A 198 23.73 -19.37 -6.43
CA ALA A 198 22.97 -18.90 -5.29
C ALA A 198 22.17 -20.06 -4.69
N TYR A 199 22.34 -20.30 -3.39
CA TYR A 199 21.57 -21.26 -2.60
C TYR A 199 20.70 -20.53 -1.59
N GLY A 200 19.47 -20.98 -1.38
CA GLY A 200 18.66 -20.42 -0.29
C GLY A 200 19.17 -20.85 1.09
N ARG A 201 19.00 -19.97 2.09
CA ARG A 201 19.36 -20.24 3.49
C ARG A 201 18.15 -20.57 4.37
N GLY A 202 17.05 -21.04 3.77
CA GLY A 202 15.85 -21.52 4.46
C GLY A 202 15.26 -20.51 5.44
N LYS A 203 15.52 -20.71 6.74
CA LYS A 203 14.94 -19.90 7.83
C LYS A 203 15.23 -18.40 7.72
N SER A 204 16.42 -18.01 7.28
CA SER A 204 16.78 -16.58 7.18
C SER A 204 16.12 -15.85 6.02
N GLY A 205 15.58 -16.56 5.02
CA GLY A 205 15.05 -15.96 3.79
C GLY A 205 16.12 -15.38 2.87
N ASN A 206 17.39 -15.38 3.28
CA ASN A 206 18.52 -14.90 2.50
C ASN A 206 19.06 -15.98 1.57
N LEU A 207 19.88 -15.56 0.61
CA LEU A 207 20.66 -16.43 -0.27
C LEU A 207 22.12 -16.43 0.14
N GLU A 208 22.82 -17.50 -0.23
CA GLU A 208 24.26 -17.67 -0.08
C GLU A 208 24.87 -17.95 -1.46
N LEU A 209 25.84 -17.15 -1.89
CA LEU A 209 26.62 -17.48 -3.07
C LEU A 209 27.72 -18.46 -2.69
N ARG A 210 27.71 -19.62 -3.33
CA ARG A 210 28.70 -20.68 -3.14
C ARG A 210 29.57 -20.83 -4.37
N PHE A 211 30.71 -21.50 -4.20
CA PHE A 211 31.68 -21.77 -5.27
C PHE A 211 32.27 -20.52 -5.92
N THR A 212 32.33 -19.43 -5.15
CA THR A 212 33.00 -18.20 -5.56
C THR A 212 34.52 -18.37 -5.43
N ALA A 213 35.28 -17.84 -6.40
CA ALA A 213 36.74 -17.83 -6.32
C ALA A 213 37.21 -17.07 -5.06
N PRO A 214 38.25 -17.54 -4.34
CA PRO A 214 38.74 -16.90 -3.11
C PRO A 214 39.18 -15.44 -3.28
N ASN A 215 39.65 -15.08 -4.48
CA ASN A 215 40.09 -13.72 -4.84
C ASN A 215 39.05 -12.99 -5.72
N ALA A 216 37.79 -13.42 -5.69
CA ALA A 216 36.73 -12.77 -6.43
C ALA A 216 36.48 -11.35 -5.89
N ASP A 217 36.46 -10.37 -6.78
CA ASP A 217 36.04 -9.01 -6.46
C ASP A 217 34.51 -8.95 -6.32
N ILE A 218 34.01 -9.17 -5.09
CA ILE A 218 32.60 -9.03 -4.72
C ILE A 218 32.48 -7.94 -3.68
N GLN A 219 31.54 -7.02 -3.88
CA GLN A 219 31.29 -5.91 -2.96
C GLN A 219 29.84 -5.92 -2.48
N VAL A 220 29.65 -5.39 -1.27
CA VAL A 220 28.31 -5.18 -0.72
C VAL A 220 27.56 -4.19 -1.60
N GLY A 221 26.31 -4.53 -1.96
CA GLY A 221 25.48 -3.74 -2.86
C GLY A 221 25.46 -4.24 -4.31
N ASP A 222 26.32 -5.18 -4.69
CA ASP A 222 26.31 -5.75 -6.04
C ASP A 222 25.00 -6.47 -6.34
N ILE A 223 24.50 -6.29 -7.56
CA ILE A 223 23.31 -6.97 -8.07
C ILE A 223 23.73 -8.29 -8.71
N VAL A 224 23.03 -9.34 -8.32
CA VAL A 224 23.19 -10.70 -8.81
C VAL A 224 22.04 -11.02 -9.76
N VAL A 225 22.38 -11.45 -10.97
CA VAL A 225 21.43 -11.80 -12.04
C VAL A 225 21.60 -13.26 -12.47
N THR A 226 20.61 -13.85 -13.13
CA THR A 226 20.71 -15.21 -13.69
C THR A 226 21.77 -15.28 -14.81
N SER A 227 22.55 -16.35 -14.81
CA SER A 227 23.64 -16.54 -15.78
C SER A 227 23.19 -17.11 -17.13
N GLY A 228 22.04 -17.77 -17.19
CA GLY A 228 21.56 -18.48 -18.38
C GLY A 228 22.24 -19.82 -18.67
N LEU A 229 23.14 -20.28 -17.80
CA LEU A 229 24.00 -21.43 -18.08
C LEU A 229 23.27 -22.78 -18.07
N ASP A 230 22.18 -22.90 -17.31
CA ASP A 230 21.42 -24.15 -17.18
C ASP A 230 20.36 -24.34 -18.27
N GLY A 231 20.13 -23.33 -19.11
CA GLY A 231 19.06 -23.32 -20.11
C GLY A 231 17.66 -23.19 -19.52
N VAL A 232 17.50 -23.21 -18.19
CA VAL A 232 16.20 -23.12 -17.52
C VAL A 232 15.82 -21.66 -17.28
N TYR A 233 16.74 -20.90 -16.68
CA TYR A 233 16.55 -19.48 -16.44
C TYR A 233 17.12 -18.69 -17.61
N PRO A 234 16.34 -17.81 -18.26
CA PRO A 234 16.90 -16.83 -19.19
C PRO A 234 17.98 -15.99 -18.51
N ALA A 235 19.02 -15.59 -19.24
CA ALA A 235 20.07 -14.75 -18.70
C ALA A 235 19.56 -13.32 -18.38
N GLY A 236 20.06 -12.72 -17.30
CA GLY A 236 19.82 -11.31 -16.97
C GLY A 236 18.62 -11.02 -16.06
N LEU A 237 17.95 -12.02 -15.50
CA LEU A 237 16.88 -11.82 -14.52
C LEU A 237 17.49 -11.47 -13.17
N ALA A 238 16.99 -10.41 -12.52
CA ALA A 238 17.45 -10.03 -11.18
C ALA A 238 17.11 -11.11 -10.15
N VAL A 239 18.06 -11.45 -9.27
CA VAL A 239 17.88 -12.47 -8.23
C VAL A 239 18.01 -11.84 -6.85
N ALA A 240 19.16 -11.21 -6.58
CA ALA A 240 19.50 -10.75 -5.24
C ALA A 240 20.48 -9.58 -5.24
N ARG A 241 20.64 -8.95 -4.07
CA ARG A 241 21.66 -7.95 -3.79
C ARG A 241 22.61 -8.47 -2.71
N VAL A 242 23.91 -8.32 -2.91
CA VAL A 242 24.92 -8.71 -1.91
C VAL A 242 24.75 -7.84 -0.67
N SER A 243 24.52 -8.47 0.49
CA SER A 243 24.36 -7.78 1.77
C SER A 243 25.62 -7.88 2.63
N GLN A 244 26.34 -9.00 2.56
CA GLN A 244 27.54 -9.23 3.35
C GLN A 244 28.52 -10.14 2.60
N VAL A 245 29.81 -9.85 2.73
CA VAL A 245 30.91 -10.64 2.15
C VAL A 245 31.82 -11.06 3.31
N GLU A 246 31.83 -12.36 3.63
CA GLU A 246 32.71 -12.91 4.67
C GLU A 246 33.98 -13.48 4.02
N ASN A 247 35.12 -12.81 4.16
CA ASN A 247 36.40 -13.33 3.70
C ASN A 247 37.09 -14.07 4.85
N SER A 248 37.11 -15.40 4.80
CA SER A 248 37.81 -16.22 5.80
C SER A 248 39.31 -16.27 5.46
N ALA A 249 40.15 -15.70 6.33
CA ALA A 249 41.61 -15.65 6.17
C ALA A 249 42.32 -17.03 6.18
N GLY A 250 41.58 -18.14 6.41
CA GLY A 250 42.11 -19.50 6.55
C GLY A 250 41.89 -20.43 5.34
N GLY A 251 41.54 -19.91 4.15
CA GLY A 251 41.38 -20.72 2.94
C GLY A 251 40.04 -21.48 2.82
N SER A 252 39.14 -21.34 3.79
CA SER A 252 37.75 -21.77 3.64
C SER A 252 36.98 -20.77 2.75
N PHE A 253 36.15 -21.28 1.84
CA PHE A 253 35.33 -20.47 0.94
C PHE A 253 34.58 -19.40 1.74
N GLY A 254 34.88 -18.13 1.46
CA GLY A 254 34.19 -17.00 2.05
C GLY A 254 32.71 -17.03 1.69
N GLY A 255 31.83 -17.04 2.70
CA GLY A 255 30.39 -17.03 2.49
C GLY A 255 29.94 -15.64 2.07
N VAL A 256 29.28 -15.53 0.91
CA VAL A 256 28.65 -14.27 0.49
C VAL A 256 27.16 -14.38 0.70
N ILE A 257 26.62 -13.51 1.55
CA ILE A 257 25.20 -13.47 1.85
C ILE A 257 24.55 -12.42 0.94
N CYS A 258 23.42 -12.79 0.34
CA CYS A 258 22.63 -11.91 -0.49
C CYS A 258 21.19 -11.86 -0.01
N GLN A 259 20.58 -10.69 -0.14
CA GLN A 259 19.16 -10.50 0.10
C GLN A 259 18.40 -10.63 -1.22
N PRO A 260 17.36 -11.48 -1.31
CA PRO A 260 16.58 -11.60 -2.54
C PRO A 260 15.83 -10.31 -2.85
N LEU A 261 15.77 -9.95 -4.13
CA LEU A 261 15.08 -8.74 -4.61
C LEU A 261 13.57 -8.95 -4.80
N ALA A 262 13.18 -10.17 -5.14
CA ALA A 262 11.80 -10.57 -5.32
C ALA A 262 11.38 -11.56 -4.24
N GLY A 263 10.08 -11.57 -3.93
CA GLY A 263 9.49 -12.40 -2.90
C GLY A 263 7.97 -12.43 -2.97
N ILE A 264 7.38 -13.29 -2.14
CA ILE A 264 5.93 -13.55 -2.12
C ILE A 264 5.18 -12.74 -1.05
N THR A 265 5.89 -12.02 -0.18
CA THR A 265 5.27 -11.34 0.98
C THR A 265 4.26 -10.27 0.58
N ASN A 266 4.46 -9.64 -0.58
CA ASN A 266 3.67 -8.50 -1.03
C ASN A 266 2.93 -8.75 -2.35
N ASN A 267 3.07 -9.93 -2.96
CA ASN A 267 2.68 -10.17 -4.34
C ASN A 267 1.74 -11.36 -4.45
N THR A 268 0.50 -11.11 -4.90
CA THR A 268 -0.48 -12.15 -5.20
C THR A 268 -0.29 -12.75 -6.59
N GLN A 269 0.25 -11.98 -7.54
CA GLN A 269 0.38 -12.38 -8.94
C GLN A 269 1.86 -12.51 -9.33
N LEU A 270 2.17 -13.55 -10.10
CA LEU A 270 3.49 -13.92 -10.57
C LEU A 270 3.46 -14.26 -12.06
N LEU A 271 4.64 -14.31 -12.69
CA LEU A 271 4.83 -14.72 -14.07
C LEU A 271 5.61 -16.04 -14.13
N ILE A 272 5.03 -17.04 -14.79
CA ILE A 272 5.71 -18.28 -15.14
C ILE A 272 6.36 -18.08 -16.51
N LEU A 273 7.67 -18.25 -16.59
CA LEU A 273 8.41 -18.16 -17.85
C LEU A 273 8.33 -19.50 -18.57
N MET A 274 7.82 -19.48 -19.80
CA MET A 274 7.79 -20.64 -20.69
C MET A 274 9.12 -20.73 -21.45
N SER A 275 10.23 -20.73 -20.70
CA SER A 275 11.56 -20.99 -21.24
C SER A 275 11.73 -22.49 -21.37
N THR A 276 11.66 -22.99 -22.59
CA THR A 276 12.03 -24.37 -22.90
C THR A 276 13.55 -24.49 -22.75
N PRO A 277 14.07 -25.46 -21.98
CA PRO A 277 15.50 -25.68 -21.91
C PRO A 277 16.02 -26.15 -23.25
N GLU A 278 16.62 -25.23 -24.02
CA GLU A 278 17.31 -25.55 -25.26
C GLU A 278 18.71 -26.07 -24.90
N MET A 279 18.76 -27.28 -24.35
CA MET A 279 20.01 -27.99 -24.15
C MET A 279 20.52 -28.44 -25.52
N PRO A 280 21.71 -28.02 -25.97
CA PRO A 280 22.28 -28.51 -27.21
C PRO A 280 22.42 -30.04 -27.11
N ALA A 281 22.05 -30.75 -28.18
CA ALA A 281 22.17 -32.20 -28.23
C ALA A 281 23.60 -32.60 -27.85
N ARG A 282 23.71 -33.52 -26.88
CA ARG A 282 25.01 -34.06 -26.45
C ARG A 282 25.77 -34.49 -27.70
N PRO A 283 27.04 -34.05 -27.89
CA PRO A 283 27.85 -34.55 -28.99
C PRO A 283 27.77 -36.08 -29.01
N PRO A 284 27.63 -36.72 -30.19
CA PRO A 284 27.63 -38.17 -30.26
C PRO A 284 28.88 -38.67 -29.55
N GLU A 285 28.71 -39.55 -28.57
CA GLU A 285 29.81 -40.22 -27.90
C GLU A 285 30.69 -40.81 -29.01
N GLU A 286 31.92 -40.34 -29.15
CA GLU A 286 32.89 -41.00 -30.03
C GLU A 286 32.90 -42.46 -29.59
N GLU A 287 32.50 -43.37 -30.50
CA GLU A 287 32.53 -44.80 -30.25
C GLU A 287 33.87 -45.13 -29.58
N PRO A 288 33.86 -45.91 -28.48
CA PRO A 288 35.09 -46.19 -27.76
C PRO A 288 36.08 -46.73 -28.76
N ARG A 289 37.11 -45.93 -29.10
CA ARG A 289 38.19 -46.34 -29.99
C ARG A 289 38.70 -47.63 -29.39
N ALA A 290 38.36 -48.75 -30.04
CA ALA A 290 38.71 -50.06 -29.57
C ALA A 290 40.21 -50.02 -29.24
N LEU A 291 40.53 -50.25 -27.97
CA LEU A 291 41.90 -50.37 -27.48
C LEU A 291 42.63 -51.30 -28.45
N ARG A 292 43.45 -50.72 -29.33
CA ARG A 292 44.33 -51.49 -30.21
C ARG A 292 45.22 -52.28 -29.27
N LYS A 293 44.96 -53.59 -29.13
CA LYS A 293 45.84 -54.54 -28.46
C LYS A 293 47.21 -54.41 -29.12
N HIS A 294 48.13 -53.71 -28.45
CA HIS A 294 49.52 -53.64 -28.87
C HIS A 294 50.12 -55.01 -28.55
N ASN A 295 50.19 -55.87 -29.55
CA ASN A 295 50.91 -57.13 -29.44
C ASN A 295 52.37 -56.82 -29.17
N ASN A 296 52.82 -57.26 -28.01
CA ASN A 296 54.17 -57.17 -27.51
C ASN A 296 55.15 -57.81 -28.51
N LYS A 297 55.95 -57.00 -29.21
CA LYS A 297 57.23 -57.41 -29.78
C LYS A 297 58.26 -56.35 -29.41
N MET A 298 58.89 -56.60 -28.26
CA MET A 298 60.06 -55.91 -27.77
C MET A 298 61.20 -56.09 -28.79
N ALA A 299 61.63 -55.00 -29.43
CA ALA A 299 62.92 -54.93 -30.10
C ALA A 299 63.87 -54.16 -29.15
N PRO A 300 65.06 -54.72 -28.81
CA PRO A 300 65.93 -54.11 -27.82
C PRO A 300 66.57 -52.84 -28.37
N ILE A 301 66.59 -51.80 -27.53
CA ILE A 301 67.39 -50.59 -27.72
C ILE A 301 68.85 -51.01 -27.61
N LYS A 302 69.61 -50.84 -28.70
CA LYS A 302 71.05 -51.00 -28.71
C LYS A 302 71.73 -49.71 -29.18
N ASP A 303 72.61 -49.26 -28.30
CA ASP A 303 73.84 -48.51 -28.54
C ASP A 303 73.75 -47.02 -28.91
N VAL A 304 74.04 -46.23 -27.89
CA VAL A 304 74.64 -44.88 -27.95
C VAL A 304 75.94 -44.93 -28.77
N PRO A 305 76.29 -43.87 -29.51
CA PRO A 305 77.67 -43.39 -29.41
C PRO A 305 77.78 -41.89 -29.10
N LYS A 306 78.87 -41.57 -28.39
CA LYS A 306 79.27 -40.29 -27.84
C LYS A 306 80.50 -39.75 -28.60
N GLU A 307 80.51 -38.44 -28.83
CA GLU A 307 81.67 -37.51 -28.93
C GLU A 307 82.63 -37.45 -30.14
N GLY A 308 82.93 -36.19 -30.54
CA GLY A 308 84.16 -35.72 -31.20
C GLY A 308 83.94 -35.02 -32.56
N ALA A 309 83.85 -33.68 -32.64
CA ALA A 309 84.92 -32.74 -33.10
C ALA A 309 85.20 -32.84 -34.62
N GLU A 310 85.18 -31.83 -35.51
CA GLU A 310 85.43 -30.38 -35.53
C GLU A 310 84.94 -29.81 -36.89
N GLY A 311 84.68 -28.49 -36.99
CA GLY A 311 84.60 -27.78 -38.28
C GLY A 311 83.54 -26.66 -38.40
N GLN A 312 83.93 -25.43 -38.06
CA GLN A 312 83.19 -24.16 -38.21
C GLN A 312 83.76 -23.37 -39.43
N PRO A 313 83.29 -22.18 -39.90
CA PRO A 313 82.04 -21.39 -39.74
C PRO A 313 81.44 -20.80 -41.05
N ALA A 314 80.20 -20.28 -40.99
CA ALA A 314 79.73 -19.00 -41.58
C ALA A 314 78.21 -18.88 -41.33
N ALA A 315 77.55 -17.76 -41.04
CA ALA A 315 77.89 -16.40 -40.64
C ALA A 315 76.61 -15.83 -39.98
N ALA A 316 76.74 -14.98 -38.98
CA ALA A 316 75.64 -14.19 -38.42
C ALA A 316 75.28 -13.01 -39.36
N PRO A 317 74.17 -12.30 -39.10
CA PRO A 317 74.41 -10.98 -38.52
C PRO A 317 73.57 -10.69 -37.28
N THR A 318 74.29 -10.18 -36.29
CA THR A 318 73.84 -9.39 -35.16
C THR A 318 73.58 -7.95 -35.60
N GLY A 319 72.59 -7.31 -34.97
CA GLY A 319 72.42 -5.84 -35.00
C GLY A 319 71.53 -5.40 -33.85
N ALA A 320 72.13 -5.18 -32.67
CA ALA A 320 71.53 -4.64 -31.45
C ALA A 320 71.60 -3.08 -31.44
N PRO A 321 71.51 -2.38 -30.29
CA PRO A 321 70.38 -2.12 -29.40
C PRO A 321 70.16 -0.61 -29.19
N GLY A 322 69.10 -0.17 -28.48
CA GLY A 322 69.00 1.25 -28.12
C GLY A 322 67.88 1.66 -27.16
N LEU A 323 68.26 1.82 -25.89
CA LEU A 323 67.90 2.92 -24.99
C LEU A 323 66.45 3.10 -24.49
N ILE A 324 66.30 2.78 -23.21
CA ILE A 324 65.36 3.38 -22.24
C ILE A 324 65.50 4.92 -22.25
N PRO A 325 64.40 5.64 -21.95
CA PRO A 325 64.45 6.46 -20.74
C PRO A 325 63.20 6.37 -19.86
N VAL A 326 63.41 6.74 -18.61
CA VAL A 326 62.51 6.71 -17.45
C VAL A 326 61.82 8.07 -17.27
N MET A 327 60.47 8.05 -17.10
CA MET A 327 59.59 8.97 -16.32
C MET A 327 59.45 10.46 -16.76
N PRO A 328 58.31 11.17 -16.48
CA PRO A 328 57.68 11.22 -15.14
C PRO A 328 56.14 11.30 -15.02
N LYS A 329 55.72 10.97 -13.80
CA LYS A 329 54.47 11.34 -13.10
C LYS A 329 54.09 12.82 -13.28
N PRO A 330 52.78 13.14 -13.26
CA PRO A 330 52.31 14.28 -12.49
C PRO A 330 51.37 13.86 -11.36
N ALA A 331 51.55 14.54 -10.23
CA ALA A 331 50.73 14.49 -9.03
C ALA A 331 49.51 15.47 -9.18
N PRO A 332 48.63 15.55 -8.17
CA PRO A 332 47.22 15.95 -8.32
C PRO A 332 46.97 17.47 -8.20
N ALA A 333 45.83 17.94 -8.71
CA ALA A 333 45.20 19.21 -8.33
C ALA A 333 43.90 18.86 -7.59
N ALA A 334 43.78 19.10 -6.27
CA ALA A 334 43.35 20.37 -5.64
C ALA A 334 41.96 20.80 -6.16
N ALA A 335 40.84 20.51 -5.49
CA ALA A 335 40.33 21.02 -4.20
C ALA A 335 39.68 22.43 -4.26
N ALA A 336 38.36 22.41 -3.98
CA ALA A 336 37.51 23.45 -3.36
C ALA A 336 37.07 24.67 -4.21
N PRO A 337 35.94 25.35 -3.88
CA PRO A 337 35.14 25.31 -2.63
C PRO A 337 33.65 24.93 -2.85
N VAL A 338 32.98 24.20 -1.94
CA VAL A 338 32.41 24.65 -0.65
C VAL A 338 31.58 25.94 -0.78
N ALA A 339 30.28 25.77 -1.03
CA ALA A 339 29.26 26.76 -0.69
C ALA A 339 28.69 26.42 0.69
N THR A 340 28.89 27.32 1.64
CA THR A 340 28.37 27.25 3.01
C THR A 340 27.15 28.16 3.13
N ALA A 341 26.27 27.78 4.05
CA ALA A 341 25.27 28.59 4.75
C ALA A 341 23.92 28.84 4.04
N ALA A 342 22.88 28.16 4.52
CA ALA A 342 21.82 28.82 5.28
C ALA A 342 20.79 27.82 5.81
N THR A 343 20.85 27.54 7.12
CA THR A 343 19.65 27.45 7.96
C THR A 343 19.92 28.40 9.13
N PRO A 344 18.97 29.25 9.52
CA PRO A 344 18.18 28.85 10.69
C PRO A 344 16.73 29.36 10.67
N GLY A 345 15.86 28.64 11.40
CA GLY A 345 14.81 29.29 12.19
C GLY A 345 13.35 28.98 11.84
N THR A 346 12.68 28.36 12.82
CA THR A 346 11.33 28.69 13.35
C THR A 346 10.06 28.41 12.53
N THR A 347 9.36 27.34 12.91
CA THR A 347 7.90 27.36 13.21
C THR A 347 7.65 28.20 14.48
N PRO A 348 6.40 28.64 14.85
CA PRO A 348 5.08 28.31 14.29
C PRO A 348 4.10 29.51 14.13
N SER A 349 2.87 29.19 13.69
CA SER A 349 1.60 29.90 13.96
C SER A 349 1.14 30.98 12.96
N ALA A 350 0.06 30.68 12.22
CA ALA A 350 -1.21 31.45 12.19
C ALA A 350 -2.06 31.11 10.96
N THR A 351 -3.16 30.37 11.15
CA THR A 351 -4.42 30.56 10.41
C THR A 351 -5.19 31.73 11.04
N PRO A 352 -6.37 32.16 10.54
CA PRO A 352 -6.96 32.16 9.19
C PRO A 352 -7.53 33.56 8.81
N ASN A 353 -7.73 33.90 7.54
CA ASN A 353 -9.03 34.45 7.09
C ASN A 353 -9.15 34.70 5.57
N ALA A 354 -10.43 34.70 5.17
CA ALA A 354 -11.07 35.48 4.11
C ALA A 354 -11.10 34.91 2.68
N ALA A 355 -12.24 34.25 2.43
CA ALA A 355 -13.24 34.66 1.44
C ALA A 355 -12.88 34.66 -0.05
N ALA A 356 -13.36 33.64 -0.76
CA ALA A 356 -13.85 33.79 -2.12
C ALA A 356 -15.09 32.90 -2.33
N THR A 357 -16.18 33.56 -2.72
CA THR A 357 -17.55 33.07 -2.95
C THR A 357 -17.62 32.07 -4.13
N PRO A 358 -18.59 31.13 -4.14
CA PRO A 358 -18.67 30.06 -5.14
C PRO A 358 -19.35 30.52 -6.45
N ALA A 359 -18.80 30.09 -7.58
CA ALA A 359 -19.45 30.19 -8.89
C ALA A 359 -20.47 29.05 -9.08
N ALA A 360 -21.64 29.41 -9.58
CA ALA A 360 -22.80 28.55 -9.80
C ALA A 360 -22.57 27.47 -10.90
N PRO A 361 -23.23 26.31 -10.81
CA PRO A 361 -23.11 25.25 -11.81
C PRO A 361 -24.04 25.47 -13.01
N ALA A 362 -23.49 25.21 -14.20
CA ALA A 362 -24.23 25.18 -15.46
C ALA A 362 -25.19 23.98 -15.52
N ALA A 363 -26.40 24.25 -15.96
CA ALA A 363 -27.45 23.29 -16.24
C ALA A 363 -27.09 22.39 -17.43
N GLN A 364 -27.27 21.08 -17.27
CA GLN A 364 -27.43 20.13 -18.38
C GLN A 364 -28.78 19.42 -18.23
N ALA A 365 -29.60 19.54 -19.26
CA ALA A 365 -30.92 18.94 -19.41
C ALA A 365 -30.82 17.42 -19.64
N PRO A 366 -31.80 16.62 -19.19
CA PRO A 366 -31.81 15.18 -19.41
C PRO A 366 -32.37 14.84 -20.80
N ALA A 367 -31.63 14.02 -21.55
CA ALA A 367 -32.11 13.40 -22.77
C ALA A 367 -33.15 12.31 -22.44
N ALA A 368 -34.37 12.51 -22.95
CA ALA A 368 -35.43 11.53 -22.93
C ALA A 368 -35.12 10.39 -23.91
N ASN A 369 -35.04 9.16 -23.41
CA ASN A 369 -35.06 7.96 -24.25
C ASN A 369 -36.27 7.10 -23.83
N LYS A 370 -37.32 7.12 -24.66
CA LYS A 370 -38.49 6.24 -24.53
C LYS A 370 -38.14 4.84 -25.05
N PRO A 371 -38.58 3.76 -24.39
CA PRO A 371 -38.45 2.41 -24.90
C PRO A 371 -39.49 2.16 -26.01
N LYS A 372 -39.06 1.42 -27.04
CA LYS A 372 -39.89 0.98 -28.17
C LYS A 372 -39.99 -0.54 -28.10
N GLU A 373 -41.20 -1.03 -27.89
CA GLU A 373 -41.60 -2.43 -28.06
C GLU A 373 -43.06 -2.46 -28.56
N PRO A 374 -43.60 -3.59 -29.06
CA PRO A 374 -43.38 -4.10 -30.41
C PRO A 374 -44.69 -4.12 -31.23
N ALA A 375 -44.59 -4.29 -32.55
CA ALA A 375 -45.73 -4.71 -33.37
C ALA A 375 -45.28 -5.53 -34.58
N ARG A 376 -45.82 -6.75 -34.61
CA ARG A 376 -45.91 -7.75 -35.68
C ARG A 376 -44.78 -8.76 -35.85
#